data_AF-A0A0Q6BZD1-F1
#
_entry.id   AF-A0A0Q6BZD1-F1
#
_cell.length_a   1.000
_cell.length_b   1.000
_cell.length_c   1.000
_cell.angle_alpha   90.00
_cell.angle_beta   90.00
_cell.angle_gamma   90.00
#
_symmetry.space_group_name_H-M   'P 1'
#
loop_
_entity.id
_entity.type
_entity.pdbx_description
1 polymer ?
#
loop_
_entity_poly.entity_id
_entity_poly.type
_entity_poly.pdbx_seq_one_letter_code
_entity_poly.pdbx_strand_id
1 'polypeptide(L)'
;MIRALLAIGLILAASFGSAHADPVTLDLPGKLDRQSVAYACDDGSAPKVTYYNLADQSLAVIEIEAGKPRLFVSVLAASGARYVSGPYLFWTRGNRADISDERKAGATAVTCKVAR
;
A
#
# COMPACT_ATOMS: atom_id res chain seq x y z
N MET A 1 -30.76 -60.28 2.77
CA MET A 1 -29.36 -60.03 2.40
C MET A 1 -29.22 -58.55 2.02
N ILE A 2 -28.94 -57.68 2.99
CA ILE A 2 -28.73 -56.23 2.74
C ILE A 2 -27.24 -55.97 2.94
N ARG A 3 -26.55 -55.63 1.86
CA ARG A 3 -25.13 -55.29 1.83
C ARG A 3 -24.95 -53.88 2.40
N ALA A 4 -24.38 -53.80 3.59
CA ALA A 4 -23.84 -52.55 4.12
C ALA A 4 -22.59 -52.18 3.31
N LEU A 5 -22.69 -51.15 2.47
CA LEU A 5 -21.54 -50.52 1.82
C LEU A 5 -21.21 -49.26 2.62
N LEU A 6 -20.24 -49.40 3.53
CA LEU A 6 -19.61 -48.30 4.24
C LEU A 6 -18.73 -47.53 3.23
N ALA A 7 -19.18 -46.35 2.77
CA ALA A 7 -18.33 -45.43 2.03
C ALA A 7 -17.70 -44.44 3.02
N ILE A 8 -16.45 -44.73 3.42
CA ILE A 8 -15.64 -43.82 4.23
C ILE A 8 -15.13 -42.71 3.30
N GLY A 9 -15.76 -41.54 3.35
CA GLY A 9 -15.31 -40.34 2.65
C GLY A 9 -14.08 -39.76 3.36
N LEU A 10 -12.91 -39.83 2.72
CA LEU A 10 -11.68 -39.21 3.18
C LEU A 10 -11.77 -37.69 2.97
N ILE A 11 -12.10 -36.96 4.03
CA ILE A 11 -12.09 -35.48 4.04
C ILE A 11 -10.63 -35.03 4.13
N LEU A 12 -10.07 -34.60 3.00
CA LEU A 12 -8.75 -33.95 2.95
C LEU A 12 -8.91 -32.52 3.50
N ALA A 13 -8.68 -32.34 4.80
CA ALA A 13 -8.58 -31.02 5.41
C ALA A 13 -7.29 -30.35 4.92
N ALA A 14 -7.38 -29.56 3.85
CA ALA A 14 -6.28 -28.70 3.43
C ALA A 14 -6.06 -27.63 4.50
N SER A 15 -4.95 -27.73 5.23
CA SER A 15 -4.52 -26.72 6.20
C SER A 15 -4.18 -25.44 5.43
N PHE A 16 -5.11 -24.49 5.37
CA PHE A 16 -4.80 -23.13 4.94
C PHE A 16 -3.98 -22.46 6.04
N GLY A 17 -2.66 -22.66 6.03
CA GLY A 17 -1.75 -21.89 6.86
C GLY A 17 -1.85 -20.43 6.44
N SER A 18 -2.36 -19.58 7.33
CA SER A 18 -2.34 -18.13 7.12
C SER A 18 -0.89 -17.67 7.24
N ALA A 19 -0.28 -17.28 6.12
CA ALA A 19 1.02 -16.63 6.14
C ALA A 19 0.82 -15.23 6.76
N HIS A 20 1.11 -15.09 8.04
CA HIS A 20 1.16 -13.79 8.71
C HIS A 20 2.57 -13.21 8.51
N ALA A 21 2.64 -11.99 7.97
CA ALA A 21 3.89 -11.24 7.95
C ALA A 21 4.20 -10.72 9.36
N ASP A 22 5.47 -10.75 9.76
CA ASP A 22 5.89 -10.14 11.02
C ASP A 22 5.67 -8.62 10.96
N PRO A 23 4.95 -8.03 11.94
CA PRO A 23 4.66 -6.61 11.93
C PRO A 23 5.91 -5.79 12.26
N VAL A 24 6.07 -4.65 11.57
CA VAL A 24 7.04 -3.61 11.96
C VAL A 24 6.31 -2.56 12.79
N THR A 25 6.74 -2.35 14.04
CA THR A 25 6.23 -1.30 14.94
C THR A 25 7.16 -0.10 14.96
N LEU A 26 6.58 1.11 14.94
CA LEU A 26 7.31 2.37 15.10
C LEU A 26 6.74 3.11 16.29
N ASP A 27 7.56 3.33 17.31
CA ASP A 27 7.21 4.10 18.50
C ASP A 27 7.59 5.57 18.28
N LEU A 28 6.60 6.37 17.86
CA LEU A 28 6.77 7.79 17.58
C LEU A 28 5.89 8.62 18.52
N PRO A 29 6.37 9.75 19.04
CA PRO A 29 5.58 10.61 19.92
C PRO A 29 4.45 11.32 19.16
N GLY A 30 3.34 11.55 19.86
CA GLY A 30 2.23 12.35 19.35
C GLY A 30 0.97 11.54 19.07
N LYS A 31 -0.10 12.25 18.68
CA LYS A 31 -1.38 11.65 18.31
C LYS A 31 -1.33 11.25 16.84
N LEU A 32 -1.54 9.96 16.57
CA LEU A 32 -1.63 9.44 15.21
C LEU A 32 -3.01 9.74 14.61
N ASP A 33 -3.01 10.33 13.42
CA ASP A 33 -4.16 10.37 12.51
C ASP A 33 -3.91 9.46 11.30
N ARG A 34 -4.85 8.54 11.03
CA ARG A 34 -4.71 7.53 9.98
C ARG A 34 -5.82 7.71 8.95
N GLN A 35 -5.44 7.87 7.69
CA GLN A 35 -6.39 8.03 6.59
C GLN A 35 -6.03 7.10 5.42
N SER A 36 -7.02 6.37 4.90
CA SER A 36 -6.86 5.58 3.67
C SER A 36 -7.49 6.30 2.48
N VAL A 37 -6.80 6.34 1.35
CA VAL A 37 -7.26 6.96 0.10
C VAL A 37 -6.95 6.01 -1.06
N ALA A 38 -7.96 5.70 -1.87
CA ALA A 38 -7.77 4.98 -3.12
C ALA A 38 -7.52 5.96 -4.27
N TYR A 39 -6.61 5.61 -5.16
CA TYR A 39 -6.31 6.38 -6.36
C TYR A 39 -6.62 5.57 -7.61
N ALA A 40 -6.89 6.26 -8.71
CA ALA A 40 -6.94 5.72 -10.06
C ALA A 40 -5.91 6.47 -10.92
N CYS A 41 -5.03 5.73 -11.60
CA CYS A 41 -3.91 6.27 -12.36
C CYS A 41 -4.09 6.10 -13.88
N ASP A 42 -3.38 6.91 -14.65
CA ASP A 42 -3.43 6.93 -16.11
C ASP A 42 -2.83 5.68 -16.78
N ASP A 43 -1.95 4.97 -16.09
CA ASP A 43 -1.43 3.65 -16.47
C ASP A 43 -2.37 2.48 -16.13
N GLY A 44 -3.55 2.78 -15.59
CA GLY A 44 -4.54 1.79 -15.16
C GLY A 44 -4.29 1.19 -13.77
N SER A 45 -3.21 1.58 -13.09
CA SER A 45 -2.98 1.17 -11.70
C SER A 45 -3.96 1.87 -10.74
N ALA A 46 -4.20 1.24 -9.59
CA ALA A 46 -5.13 1.74 -8.58
C ALA A 46 -4.56 1.60 -7.15
N PRO A 47 -3.48 2.33 -6.81
CA PRO A 47 -2.82 2.17 -5.53
C PRO A 47 -3.72 2.65 -4.38
N LYS A 48 -3.78 1.85 -3.31
CA LYS A 48 -4.32 2.27 -2.02
C LYS A 48 -3.20 2.87 -1.18
N VAL A 49 -3.42 4.09 -0.73
CA VAL A 49 -2.48 4.82 0.12
C VAL A 49 -3.07 4.91 1.52
N THR A 50 -2.28 4.53 2.52
CA THR A 50 -2.61 4.80 3.93
C THR A 50 -1.64 5.85 4.47
N TYR A 51 -2.16 7.04 4.78
CA TYR A 51 -1.43 8.10 5.46
C TYR A 51 -1.43 7.88 6.96
N TYR A 52 -0.28 8.17 7.58
CA TYR A 52 -0.06 8.18 9.01
C TYR A 52 0.53 9.53 9.37
N ASN A 53 -0.32 10.44 9.82
CA ASN A 53 0.05 11.80 10.17
C ASN A 53 0.25 11.93 11.68
N LEU A 54 1.40 12.46 12.06
CA LEU A 54 1.77 12.86 13.41
C LEU A 54 2.01 14.38 13.41
N ALA A 55 2.32 14.96 14.57
CA ALA A 55 2.55 16.40 14.68
C ALA A 55 3.71 16.88 13.78
N ASP A 56 4.84 16.15 13.78
CA ASP A 56 6.07 16.56 13.10
C ASP A 56 6.46 15.65 11.93
N GLN A 57 5.72 14.58 11.70
CA GLN A 57 6.05 13.56 10.70
C GLN A 57 4.80 13.10 9.97
N SER A 58 4.93 12.89 8.67
CA SER A 58 3.89 12.27 7.86
C SER A 58 4.49 11.12 7.06
N LEU A 59 3.81 9.98 7.11
CA LEU A 59 4.19 8.77 6.42
C LEU A 59 3.05 8.33 5.50
N ALA A 60 3.40 7.66 4.42
CA ALA A 60 2.44 7.03 3.52
C ALA A 60 2.85 5.60 3.22
N VAL A 61 1.98 4.63 3.50
CA VAL A 61 2.17 3.25 3.05
C VAL A 61 1.43 3.07 1.73
N ILE A 62 2.16 2.69 0.68
CA ILE A 62 1.64 2.57 -0.68
C ILE A 62 2.03 1.21 -1.26
N GLU A 63 1.06 0.53 -1.84
CA GLU A 63 1.28 -0.67 -2.66
C GLU A 63 1.42 -0.25 -4.12
N ILE A 64 2.64 0.13 -4.53
CA ILE A 64 2.94 0.43 -5.94
C ILE A 64 3.03 -0.87 -6.75
N GLU A 65 3.63 -1.90 -6.16
CA GLU A 65 3.64 -3.25 -6.70
C GLU A 65 2.65 -4.09 -5.89
N ALA A 66 1.82 -4.88 -6.57
CA ALA A 66 0.82 -5.72 -5.93
C ALA A 66 1.46 -6.64 -4.86
N GLY A 67 0.93 -6.59 -3.64
CA GLY A 67 1.40 -7.39 -2.51
C GLY A 67 2.74 -6.93 -1.91
N LYS A 68 3.26 -5.77 -2.30
CA LYS A 68 4.50 -5.20 -1.76
C LYS A 68 4.27 -3.77 -1.26
N PRO A 69 3.73 -3.60 -0.04
CA PRO A 69 3.61 -2.29 0.57
C PRO A 69 5.00 -1.69 0.81
N ARG A 70 5.12 -0.39 0.54
CA ARG A 70 6.33 0.38 0.82
C ARG A 70 5.99 1.54 1.73
N LEU A 71 6.85 1.80 2.71
CA LEU A 71 6.75 2.95 3.60
C LEU A 71 7.46 4.16 2.97
N PHE A 72 6.70 5.21 2.70
CA PHE A 72 7.21 6.49 2.25
C PHE A 72 7.22 7.50 3.41
N VAL A 73 8.25 8.33 3.45
CA VAL A 73 8.40 9.41 4.45
C VAL A 73 8.25 10.76 3.75
N SER A 74 7.53 11.69 4.37
CA SER A 74 7.38 13.05 3.85
C SER A 74 8.72 13.77 3.79
N VAL A 75 8.96 14.53 2.71
CA VAL A 75 10.15 15.36 2.52
C VAL A 75 9.76 16.79 2.15
N LEU A 76 10.71 17.71 2.25
CA LEU A 76 10.51 19.11 1.87
C LEU A 76 10.03 19.21 0.41
N ALA A 77 9.03 20.08 0.19
CA ALA A 77 8.48 20.36 -1.13
C ALA A 77 8.10 21.84 -1.22
N ALA A 78 8.20 22.41 -2.42
CA ALA A 78 7.75 23.78 -2.67
C ALA A 78 6.22 23.92 -2.60
N SER A 79 5.48 22.88 -2.97
CA SER A 79 4.01 22.82 -2.87
C SER A 79 3.54 21.38 -2.76
N GLY A 80 2.35 21.19 -2.19
CA GLY A 80 1.79 19.86 -1.98
C GLY A 80 2.57 19.03 -0.96
N ALA A 81 2.30 17.73 -0.89
CA ALA A 81 2.99 16.82 0.01
C ALA A 81 3.80 15.80 -0.79
N ARG A 82 5.12 15.81 -0.59
CA ARG A 82 6.07 14.95 -1.30
C ARG A 82 6.57 13.87 -0.35
N TYR A 83 6.57 12.62 -0.78
CA TYR A 83 6.98 11.47 0.00
C TYR A 83 7.96 10.61 -0.80
N VAL A 84 8.96 10.03 -0.14
CA VAL A 84 9.99 9.22 -0.78
C VAL A 84 10.16 7.86 -0.09
N SER A 85 10.35 6.80 -0.89
CA SER A 85 10.70 5.45 -0.43
C SER A 85 11.77 4.87 -1.36
N GLY A 86 13.04 4.94 -0.95
CA GLY A 86 14.15 4.56 -1.83
C GLY A 86 14.12 5.41 -3.10
N PRO A 87 14.02 4.82 -4.30
CA PRO A 87 13.95 5.57 -5.55
C PRO A 87 12.55 6.02 -5.94
N TYR A 88 11.52 5.61 -5.20
CA TYR A 88 10.15 5.97 -5.54
C TYR A 88 9.79 7.32 -4.92
N LEU A 89 9.18 8.17 -5.73
CA LEU A 89 8.62 9.44 -5.35
C LEU A 89 7.09 9.37 -5.47
N PHE A 90 6.41 9.84 -4.44
CA PHE A 90 4.96 10.06 -4.44
C PHE A 90 4.67 11.50 -4.07
N TRP A 91 4.04 12.27 -4.96
CA TRP A 91 3.80 13.69 -4.75
C TRP A 91 2.34 14.06 -4.95
N THR A 92 1.66 14.51 -3.89
CA THR A 92 0.25 14.89 -3.92
C THR A 92 0.07 16.40 -4.03
N ARG A 93 -0.97 16.81 -4.78
CA ARG A 93 -1.46 18.19 -4.90
C ARG A 93 -2.98 18.17 -5.00
N GLY A 94 -3.67 18.51 -3.91
CA GLY A 94 -5.13 18.42 -3.85
C GLY A 94 -5.60 16.98 -4.03
N ASN A 95 -6.43 16.73 -5.06
CA ASN A 95 -6.94 15.40 -5.39
C ASN A 95 -6.08 14.63 -6.42
N ARG A 96 -4.93 15.19 -6.83
CA ARG A 96 -3.98 14.57 -7.77
C ARG A 96 -2.77 14.03 -6.99
N ALA A 97 -2.20 12.94 -7.49
CA ALA A 97 -0.88 12.49 -7.10
C ALA A 97 -0.06 12.09 -8.33
N ASP A 98 1.26 12.22 -8.25
CA ASP A 98 2.18 11.74 -9.28
C ASP A 98 3.14 10.71 -8.62
N ILE A 99 3.33 9.55 -9.25
CA ILE A 99 4.24 8.48 -8.80
C ILE A 99 5.37 8.34 -9.82
N SER A 100 6.62 8.39 -9.40
CA SER A 100 7.78 8.18 -10.28
C SER A 100 8.84 7.28 -9.65
N ASP A 101 9.58 6.57 -10.50
CA ASP A 101 10.79 5.82 -10.16
C ASP A 101 12.02 6.60 -10.62
N GLU A 102 12.71 7.24 -9.68
CA GLU A 102 13.80 8.19 -9.92
C GLU A 102 15.15 7.51 -10.24
N ARG A 103 15.20 6.18 -10.46
CA ARG A 103 16.44 5.50 -10.90
C ARG A 103 16.94 5.98 -12.26
N LYS A 104 16.05 6.52 -13.09
CA LYS A 104 16.38 7.05 -14.43
C LYS A 104 16.19 8.56 -14.43
N ALA A 105 17.18 9.30 -14.94
CA ALA A 105 17.03 10.73 -15.18
C ALA A 105 15.87 10.97 -16.16
N GLY A 106 14.92 11.83 -15.78
CA GLY A 106 13.75 12.14 -16.61
C GLY A 106 12.65 11.08 -16.60
N ALA A 107 12.56 10.25 -15.54
CA ALA A 107 11.48 9.30 -15.38
C ALA A 107 10.10 9.98 -15.51
N THR A 108 9.26 9.48 -16.41
CA THR A 108 7.89 9.97 -16.57
C THR A 108 7.07 9.54 -15.36
N ALA A 109 6.47 10.50 -14.67
CA ALA A 109 5.58 10.20 -13.55
C ALA A 109 4.24 9.65 -14.05
N VAL A 110 3.77 8.60 -13.40
CA VAL A 110 2.39 8.09 -13.51
C VAL A 110 1.48 9.08 -12.79
N THR A 111 0.44 9.56 -13.48
CA THR A 111 -0.50 10.53 -12.90
C THR A 111 -1.71 9.81 -12.33
N CYS A 112 -2.02 10.11 -11.08
CA CYS A 112 -3.13 9.54 -10.34
C CYS A 112 -4.11 10.61 -9.84
N LYS A 113 -5.37 10.23 -9.66
CA LYS A 113 -6.40 11.03 -9.00
C LYS A 113 -7.10 10.21 -7.94
N VAL A 114 -7.59 10.85 -6.89
CA VAL A 114 -8.43 10.19 -5.87
C VAL A 114 -9.62 9.53 -6.57
N ALA A 115 -9.76 8.22 -6.37
CA ALA A 115 -10.89 7.45 -6.86
C ALA A 115 -12.15 7.88 -6.09
N ARG A 116 -13.20 8.22 -6.82
CA ARG A 116 -14.54 8.50 -6.27
C ARG A 116 -15.45 7.32 -6.49
#